data_AF-A0A5J4QQ81-F1
#
_entry.id   AF-A0A5J4QQ81-F1
#
_cell.length_a   1.000
_cell.length_b   1.000
_cell.length_c   1.000
_cell.angle_alpha   90.00
_cell.angle_beta   90.00
_cell.angle_gamma   90.00
#
_symmetry.space_group_name_H-M   'P 1'
#
loop_
_entity.id
_entity.type
_entity.pdbx_description
1 polymer ?
#
loop_
_entity_poly.entity_id
_entity_poly.type
_entity_poly.pdbx_seq_one_letter_code
_entity_poly.pdbx_strand_id
1 'polypeptide(L)'
;MSRQKTDISFNVKLLDIPIRIIEKYKGITGTGKDDPVFKVLSHRRISDALKVIAKHCNVTANITFHVARHCFASQLCLSQGVPIESVSRMMGHRNIQTTQRYARVNNEKIGNDMKQLSGRLAGKFNYTANNQ
;
A
#
# COMPACT_ATOMS: atom_id res chain seq x y z
N MET A 1 -19.61 -9.68 6.95
CA MET A 1 -19.72 -8.27 7.40
C MET A 1 -19.83 -7.37 6.19
N SER A 2 -20.98 -6.72 5.98
CA SER A 2 -21.14 -5.68 4.95
C SER A 2 -20.60 -4.34 5.46
N ARG A 3 -19.96 -3.55 4.59
CA ARG A 3 -19.43 -2.22 4.93
C ARG A 3 -20.57 -1.24 5.23
N GLN A 4 -20.36 -0.39 6.23
CA GLN A 4 -21.31 0.66 6.61
C GLN A 4 -21.23 1.94 5.73
N LYS A 5 -20.43 1.97 4.64
CA LYS A 5 -20.31 3.20 3.82
C LYS A 5 -19.99 3.06 2.32
N THR A 6 -19.66 1.91 1.75
CA THR A 6 -19.53 1.74 0.28
C THR A 6 -19.53 0.25 -0.09
N ASP A 7 -20.43 -0.14 -0.99
CA ASP A 7 -20.68 -1.51 -1.48
C ASP A 7 -19.61 -2.03 -2.48
N ILE A 8 -18.35 -1.62 -2.29
CA ILE A 8 -17.26 -1.99 -3.20
C ILE A 8 -16.38 -3.01 -2.50
N SER A 9 -16.38 -4.24 -3.03
CA SER A 9 -15.42 -5.26 -2.68
C SER A 9 -14.04 -4.87 -3.21
N PHE A 10 -13.01 -5.08 -2.39
CA PHE A 10 -11.62 -4.88 -2.80
C PHE A 10 -10.77 -6.02 -2.25
N ASN A 11 -9.75 -6.41 -3.02
CA ASN A 11 -8.81 -7.45 -2.65
C ASN A 11 -7.42 -6.82 -2.63
N VAL A 12 -6.71 -6.98 -1.52
CA VAL A 12 -5.33 -6.56 -1.37
C VAL A 12 -4.48 -7.81 -1.21
N LYS A 13 -3.59 -8.06 -2.16
CA LYS A 13 -2.57 -9.11 -2.00
C LYS A 13 -1.61 -8.68 -0.89
N LEU A 14 -1.48 -9.53 0.12
CA LEU A 14 -0.59 -9.28 1.24
C LEU A 14 0.85 -9.58 0.83
N LEU A 15 1.77 -8.74 1.29
CA LEU A 15 3.20 -9.01 1.22
C LEU A 15 3.61 -9.96 2.37
N ASP A 16 4.83 -10.48 2.29
CA ASP A 16 5.35 -11.45 3.26
C ASP A 16 5.32 -10.94 4.70
N ILE A 17 5.60 -9.65 4.92
CA ILE A 17 5.62 -9.05 6.27
C ILE A 17 4.23 -9.08 6.91
N PRO A 18 3.15 -8.53 6.29
CA PRO A 18 1.79 -8.70 6.78
C PRO A 18 1.37 -10.16 7.03
N ILE A 19 1.75 -11.08 6.15
CA ILE A 19 1.42 -12.52 6.30
C ILE A 19 2.07 -13.07 7.58
N ARG A 20 3.36 -12.81 7.79
CA ARG A 20 4.08 -13.25 9.00
C ARG A 20 3.47 -12.66 10.27
N ILE A 21 3.00 -11.41 10.23
CA ILE A 21 2.28 -10.80 11.36
C ILE A 21 0.98 -11.54 11.61
N ILE A 22 0.16 -11.80 10.59
CA ILE A 22 -1.10 -12.52 10.74
C ILE A 22 -0.87 -13.91 11.34
N GLU A 23 0.08 -14.68 10.82
CA GLU A 23 0.36 -16.02 11.32
C GLU A 23 0.87 -16.01 12.77
N LYS A 24 1.64 -14.99 13.18
CA LYS A 24 2.09 -14.84 14.57
C LYS A 24 0.93 -14.64 15.57
N TYR A 25 -0.15 -13.97 15.16
CA TYR A 25 -1.28 -13.64 16.05
C TYR A 25 -2.49 -14.56 15.87
N LYS A 26 -2.43 -15.51 14.93
CA LYS A 26 -3.47 -16.49 14.67
C LYS A 26 -3.73 -17.36 15.89
N GLY A 27 -5.00 -17.59 16.23
CA GLY A 27 -5.41 -18.44 17.36
C GLY A 27 -5.52 -17.72 18.73
N ILE A 28 -5.10 -16.46 18.85
CA ILE A 28 -5.11 -15.72 20.13
C ILE A 28 -6.53 -15.34 20.59
N THR A 29 -7.42 -15.07 19.64
CA THR A 29 -8.80 -14.62 19.86
C THR A 29 -9.83 -15.75 19.74
N GLY A 30 -9.40 -16.91 19.24
CA GLY A 30 -10.22 -18.07 18.89
C GLY A 30 -9.66 -18.80 17.66
N THR A 31 -10.19 -20.00 17.38
CA THR A 31 -9.79 -20.87 16.26
C THR A 31 -10.87 -21.00 15.19
N GLY A 32 -12.01 -20.34 15.38
CA GLY A 32 -13.10 -20.28 14.42
C GLY A 32 -12.70 -19.50 13.16
N LYS A 33 -13.30 -19.86 12.03
CA LYS A 33 -13.04 -19.24 10.72
C LYS A 33 -13.41 -17.74 10.69
N ASP A 34 -14.35 -17.34 11.53
CA ASP A 34 -14.85 -15.97 11.63
C ASP A 34 -14.26 -15.20 12.82
N ASP A 35 -13.37 -15.83 13.59
CA ASP A 35 -12.72 -15.16 14.72
C ASP A 35 -11.72 -14.11 14.23
N PRO A 36 -11.70 -12.91 14.84
CA PRO A 36 -10.84 -11.83 14.38
C PRO A 36 -9.38 -12.16 14.67
N VAL A 37 -8.49 -12.11 13.67
CA VAL A 37 -7.04 -12.39 13.86
C VAL A 37 -6.42 -11.57 15.01
N PHE A 38 -6.86 -10.32 15.19
CA PHE A 38 -6.32 -9.43 16.22
C PHE A 38 -7.37 -9.15 17.30
N LYS A 39 -6.93 -9.12 18.56
CA LYS A 39 -7.72 -8.54 19.64
C LYS A 39 -7.80 -7.03 19.45
N VAL A 40 -8.91 -6.54 18.92
CA VAL A 40 -9.10 -5.11 18.64
C VAL A 40 -9.35 -4.34 19.93
N LEU A 41 -8.43 -3.43 20.26
CA LEU A 41 -8.60 -2.48 21.37
C LEU A 41 -9.43 -1.27 20.90
N SER A 42 -9.89 -0.45 21.86
CA SER A 42 -10.54 0.81 21.53
C SER A 42 -9.60 1.74 20.76
N HIS A 43 -10.18 2.59 19.88
CA HIS A 43 -9.41 3.53 19.06
C HIS A 43 -8.44 4.40 19.87
N ARG A 44 -8.89 4.86 21.06
CA ARG A 44 -8.06 5.64 21.98
C ARG A 44 -6.83 4.86 22.45
N ARG A 45 -7.01 3.61 22.89
CA ARG A 45 -5.90 2.75 23.34
C ARG A 45 -4.90 2.47 22.22
N ILE A 46 -5.38 2.24 21.00
CA ILE A 46 -4.48 2.04 19.85
C ILE A 46 -3.70 3.32 19.57
N SER A 47 -4.37 4.48 19.56
CA SER A 47 -3.71 5.79 19.36
C SER A 47 -2.63 6.06 20.40
N ASP A 48 -2.92 5.80 21.68
CA ASP A 48 -1.94 6.01 22.76
C ASP A 48 -0.76 5.03 22.66
N ALA A 49 -1.02 3.76 22.32
CA ALA A 49 0.04 2.79 22.05
C ALA A 49 0.93 3.19 20.86
N LEU A 50 0.33 3.71 19.78
CA LEU A 50 1.08 4.20 18.60
C LEU A 50 2.00 5.37 18.96
N LYS A 51 1.59 6.29 19.83
CA LYS A 51 2.45 7.39 20.30
C LYS A 51 3.67 6.87 21.07
N VAL A 52 3.47 5.87 21.93
CA VAL A 52 4.56 5.24 22.69
C VAL A 52 5.54 4.56 21.74
N ILE A 53 5.04 3.77 20.78
CA ILE A 53 5.89 3.13 19.75
C ILE A 53 6.65 4.18 18.94
N ALA A 54 5.99 5.25 18.49
CA ALA A 54 6.62 6.33 17.75
C ALA A 54 7.76 6.98 18.53
N LYS A 55 7.58 7.20 19.85
CA LYS A 55 8.62 7.72 20.74
C LYS A 55 9.82 6.78 20.82
N HIS A 56 9.60 5.47 20.95
CA HIS A 56 10.69 4.48 21.00
C HIS A 56 11.44 4.34 19.67
N CYS A 57 10.75 4.57 18.54
CA CYS A 57 11.35 4.53 17.21
C CYS A 57 11.92 5.88 16.75
N ASN A 58 11.94 6.91 17.61
CA ASN A 58 12.34 8.29 17.26
C ASN A 58 11.57 8.87 16.05
N VAL A 59 10.30 8.48 15.89
CA VAL A 59 9.42 8.99 14.85
C VAL A 59 8.73 10.25 15.36
N THR A 60 9.06 11.39 14.77
CA THR A 60 8.49 12.70 15.14
C THR A 60 7.11 12.94 14.54
N ALA A 61 6.75 12.20 13.49
CA ALA A 61 5.44 12.31 12.86
C ALA A 61 4.33 11.71 13.71
N ASN A 62 3.16 12.33 13.71
CA ASN A 62 1.97 11.80 14.38
C ASN A 62 1.41 10.58 13.63
N ILE A 63 1.64 9.38 14.16
CA ILE A 63 1.22 8.13 13.53
C ILE A 63 -0.25 7.84 13.82
N THR A 64 -1.06 7.77 12.75
CA THR A 64 -2.47 7.41 12.79
C THR A 64 -2.80 6.40 11.70
N PHE A 65 -3.97 5.76 11.76
CA PHE A 65 -4.45 4.88 10.70
C PHE A 65 -4.49 5.56 9.33
N HIS A 66 -4.84 6.86 9.30
CA HIS A 66 -4.86 7.64 8.09
C HIS A 66 -3.45 7.82 7.51
N VAL A 67 -2.46 8.12 8.37
CA VAL A 67 -1.05 8.21 7.96
C VAL A 67 -0.53 6.86 7.45
N ALA A 68 -0.87 5.75 8.11
CA ALA A 68 -0.51 4.42 7.63
C ALA A 68 -1.10 4.12 6.23
N ARG A 69 -2.38 4.46 6.00
CA ARG A 69 -3.03 4.34 4.69
C ARG A 69 -2.34 5.21 3.63
N HIS A 70 -1.98 6.45 3.98
CA HIS A 70 -1.21 7.35 3.12
C HIS A 70 0.16 6.79 2.77
N CYS A 71 0.89 6.26 3.74
CA CYS A 71 2.22 5.69 3.56
C CYS A 71 2.17 4.46 2.64
N PHE A 72 1.20 3.56 2.86
CA PHE A 72 0.97 2.42 1.97
C PHE A 72 0.76 2.86 0.52
N ALA A 73 -0.18 3.78 0.28
CA ALA A 73 -0.50 4.22 -1.07
C ALA A 73 0.68 4.93 -1.76
N SER A 74 1.25 5.93 -1.09
CA SER A 74 2.29 6.78 -1.68
C SER A 74 3.67 6.12 -1.71
N GLN A 75 4.20 5.72 -0.54
CA GLN A 75 5.58 5.28 -0.41
C GLN A 75 5.78 3.81 -0.78
N LEU A 76 4.89 2.92 -0.34
CA LEU A 76 5.04 1.49 -0.59
C LEU A 76 4.55 1.06 -1.97
N CYS A 77 3.53 1.70 -2.52
CA CYS A 77 3.01 1.35 -3.83
C CYS A 77 3.48 2.33 -4.93
N LEU A 78 3.04 3.58 -4.90
CA LEU A 78 3.26 4.51 -6.02
C LEU A 78 4.74 4.83 -6.26
N SER A 79 5.51 5.09 -5.19
CA SER A 79 6.97 5.33 -5.30
C SER A 79 7.76 4.10 -5.75
N GLN A 80 7.21 2.89 -5.58
CA GLN A 80 7.80 1.64 -6.05
C GLN A 80 7.31 1.22 -7.45
N GLY A 81 6.62 2.12 -8.16
CA GLY A 81 6.19 1.91 -9.55
C GLY A 81 4.89 1.11 -9.70
N VAL A 82 4.14 0.87 -8.61
CA VAL A 82 2.82 0.24 -8.73
C VAL A 82 1.86 1.23 -9.43
N PRO A 83 1.16 0.82 -10.50
CA PRO A 83 0.23 1.69 -11.22
C PRO A 83 -0.88 2.24 -10.32
N ILE A 84 -1.25 3.50 -10.51
CA ILE A 84 -2.23 4.20 -9.68
C ILE A 84 -3.61 3.55 -9.71
N GLU A 85 -3.98 2.93 -10.83
CA GLU A 85 -5.23 2.17 -11.01
C GLU A 85 -5.24 0.94 -10.09
N SER A 86 -4.10 0.25 -10.00
CA SER A 86 -3.94 -0.91 -9.11
C SER A 86 -4.04 -0.49 -7.65
N VAL A 87 -3.37 0.61 -7.27
CA VAL A 87 -3.48 1.17 -5.91
C VAL A 87 -4.91 1.59 -5.60
N SER A 88 -5.57 2.29 -6.52
CA SER A 88 -6.96 2.75 -6.36
C SER A 88 -7.92 1.59 -6.12
N ARG A 89 -7.76 0.50 -6.88
CA ARG A 89 -8.56 -0.72 -6.70
C ARG A 89 -8.25 -1.43 -5.38
N MET A 90 -6.99 -1.54 -4.97
CA MET A 90 -6.60 -2.10 -3.67
C MET A 90 -7.14 -1.28 -2.49
N MET A 91 -7.26 0.04 -2.64
CA MET A 91 -7.79 0.91 -1.59
C MET A 91 -9.33 0.97 -1.56
N GLY A 92 -10.01 0.32 -2.50
CA GLY A 92 -11.46 0.31 -2.61
C GLY A 92 -12.05 1.66 -3.02
N HIS A 93 -11.29 2.48 -3.76
CA HIS A 93 -11.74 3.78 -4.23
C HIS A 93 -12.52 3.65 -5.55
N ARG A 94 -13.77 4.15 -5.57
CA ARG A 94 -14.60 4.17 -6.79
C ARG A 94 -14.06 5.12 -7.86
N ASN A 95 -13.47 6.23 -7.41
CA ASN A 95 -12.96 7.28 -8.27
C ASN A 95 -11.45 7.43 -8.02
N ILE A 96 -10.67 7.28 -9.10
CA ILE A 96 -9.22 7.39 -9.08
C ILE A 96 -8.72 8.75 -8.59
N GLN A 97 -9.53 9.81 -8.72
CA GLN A 97 -9.22 11.15 -8.21
C GLN A 97 -8.88 11.17 -6.72
N THR A 98 -9.53 10.30 -5.93
CA THR A 98 -9.20 10.17 -4.50
C THR A 98 -7.80 9.59 -4.28
N THR A 99 -7.34 8.73 -5.18
CA THR A 99 -6.01 8.13 -5.18
C THR A 99 -4.94 9.08 -5.74
N GLN A 100 -5.33 10.02 -6.62
CA GLN A 100 -4.43 11.06 -7.14
C GLN A 100 -3.83 11.92 -6.02
N ARG A 101 -4.51 12.07 -4.87
CA ARG A 101 -3.97 12.74 -3.69
C ARG A 101 -2.66 12.12 -3.17
N TYR A 102 -2.41 10.85 -3.45
CA TYR A 102 -1.17 10.16 -3.07
C TYR A 102 -0.09 10.22 -4.16
N ALA A 103 -0.46 10.54 -5.39
CA ALA A 103 0.44 10.56 -6.53
C ALA A 103 1.15 11.91 -6.63
N ARG A 104 2.33 12.00 -6.00
CA ARG A 104 3.29 13.06 -6.33
C ARG A 104 4.14 12.57 -7.50
N VAL A 105 3.93 13.14 -8.67
CA VAL A 105 4.86 12.97 -9.79
C VAL A 105 6.08 13.84 -9.49
N ASN A 106 7.20 13.23 -9.11
CA ASN A 106 8.48 13.91 -9.02
C ASN A 106 9.37 13.49 -10.21
N ASN A 107 10.33 14.33 -10.58
CA ASN A 107 11.22 14.06 -11.72
C ASN A 107 12.01 12.76 -11.55
N GLU A 108 12.35 12.41 -10.30
CA GLU A 108 13.01 11.14 -9.96
C GLU A 108 12.16 9.92 -10.34
N LYS A 109 10.86 9.94 -10.00
CA LYS A 109 9.94 8.87 -10.37
C LYS A 109 9.82 8.75 -11.88
N ILE A 110 9.69 9.87 -12.59
CA ILE A 110 9.65 9.86 -14.06
C ILE A 110 10.92 9.20 -14.62
N GLY A 111 12.09 9.60 -14.12
CA GLY A 111 13.37 9.02 -14.53
C GLY A 111 13.44 7.50 -14.28
N ASN A 112 12.99 7.05 -13.10
CA ASN A 112 12.94 5.64 -12.75
C ASN A 112 11.97 4.84 -13.63
N ASP A 113 10.77 5.37 -13.86
CA ASP A 113 9.76 4.74 -14.71
C ASP A 113 10.28 4.60 -16.16
N MET A 114 10.94 5.64 -16.70
CA MET A 114 11.54 5.61 -18.04
C MET A 114 12.73 4.65 -18.13
N LYS A 115 13.53 4.54 -17.06
CA LYS A 115 14.63 3.56 -16.99
C LYS A 115 14.10 2.13 -17.00
N GLN A 116 13.04 1.84 -16.23
CA GLN A 116 12.38 0.53 -16.23
C GLN A 116 11.76 0.22 -17.59
N LEU A 117 11.11 1.20 -18.22
CA LEU A 117 10.55 1.06 -19.56
C LEU A 117 11.66 0.74 -20.58
N SER A 118 12.75 1.50 -20.58
CA SER A 118 13.91 1.25 -21.45
C SER A 118 14.42 -0.18 -21.29
N GLY A 119 14.61 -0.66 -20.06
CA GLY A 119 15.01 -2.06 -19.80
C GLY A 119 14.02 -3.09 -20.33
N ARG A 120 12.72 -2.81 -20.30
CA ARG A 120 11.67 -3.70 -20.86
C ARG A 120 11.58 -3.67 -22.38
N LEU A 121 12.03 -2.59 -23.01
CA LEU A 121 12.03 -2.41 -24.47
C LEU A 121 13.37 -2.80 -25.10
N ALA A 122 14.44 -2.93 -24.31
CA ALA A 122 15.75 -3.37 -24.77
C ALA A 122 15.64 -4.71 -25.53
N GLY A 123 16.14 -4.73 -26.77
CA GLY A 123 16.10 -5.91 -27.65
C GLY A 123 14.75 -6.21 -28.32
N LYS A 124 13.68 -5.43 -28.05
CA LYS A 124 12.39 -5.60 -28.73
C LYS A 124 12.29 -4.88 -30.06
N PHE A 125 13.09 -3.83 -30.25
CA PHE A 125 13.16 -3.06 -31.48
C PHE A 125 14.61 -3.03 -31.94
N ASN A 126 14.93 -3.86 -32.93
CA ASN A 126 16.21 -3.79 -33.63
C ASN A 126 16.01 -2.87 -34.83
N TYR A 127 16.67 -1.72 -34.81
CA TYR A 127 16.75 -0.85 -35.98
C TYR A 127 17.76 -1.45 -36.95
N THR A 128 17.29 -2.11 -38.00
CA THR A 128 18.13 -2.42 -39.16
C THR A 128 18.33 -1.11 -39.92
N ALA A 129 19.47 -0.46 -39.72
CA ALA A 129 19.88 0.64 -40.58
C ALA A 129 20.07 0.07 -42.00
N ASN A 130 19.09 0.26 -42.87
CA ASN A 130 19.27 0.08 -44.30
C ASN A 130 20.18 1.23 -44.77
N ASN A 131 21.50 0.98 -44.74
CA ASN A 131 22.45 1.82 -45.45
C ASN A 131 22.26 1.55 -46.95
N GLN A 132 21.62 2.50 -47.61
CA GLN A 132 21.59 2.61 -49.07
C GLN A 132 22.67 3.61 -49.51
#